data_AF-A0A366AX22-F1
#
_entry.id   AF-A0A366AX22-F1
#
_cell.length_a   1.000
_cell.length_b   1.000
_cell.length_c   1.000
_cell.angle_alpha   90.00
_cell.angle_beta   90.00
_cell.angle_gamma   90.00
#
_symmetry.space_group_name_H-M   'P 1'
#
loop_
_entity.id
_entity.type
_entity.pdbx_description
1 polymer ?
#
loop_
_entity_poly.entity_id
_entity_poly.type
_entity_poly.pdbx_seq_one_letter_code
_entity_poly.pdbx_strand_id
1 'polypeptide(L)' 'MYNNAPKGDSVAMIHLFGIKYASEIKGCNYSKKDIITQSGISTSYLTELTKGVKLAEYVIPKN' A
#
# COMPACT_ATOMS: atom_id res chain seq x y z
N MET A 1 3.93 -4.85 -6.56
CA MET A 1 4.53 -5.32 -5.29
C MET A 1 3.83 -6.59 -4.78
N TYR A 2 2.50 -6.63 -4.70
CA TYR A 2 1.74 -7.80 -4.21
C TYR A 2 1.93 -9.10 -5.03
N ASN A 3 1.70 -9.07 -6.35
CA ASN A 3 1.72 -10.29 -7.20
C ASN A 3 3.09 -10.98 -7.28
N ASN A 4 4.17 -10.22 -7.10
CA ASN A 4 5.55 -10.70 -7.17
C ASN A 4 6.18 -10.76 -5.78
N ALA A 5 5.38 -10.73 -4.72
CA ALA A 5 5.87 -10.80 -3.35
C ALA A 5 6.50 -12.18 -3.10
N PRO A 6 7.60 -12.26 -2.32
CA PRO A 6 8.04 -13.52 -1.75
C PRO A 6 6.89 -14.23 -1.02
N LYS A 7 6.92 -15.56 -1.00
CA LYS A 7 5.85 -16.35 -0.36
C LYS A 7 5.73 -15.95 1.12
N GLY A 8 4.54 -15.45 1.50
CA GLY A 8 4.25 -14.98 2.85
C GLY A 8 4.34 -13.46 3.03
N ASP A 9 4.97 -12.74 2.10
CA ASP A 9 5.26 -11.31 2.24
C ASP A 9 4.24 -10.40 1.55
N SER A 10 3.16 -10.95 0.99
CA SER A 10 2.19 -10.18 0.22
C SER A 10 1.62 -8.98 0.99
N VAL A 11 1.33 -9.14 2.29
CA VAL A 11 0.84 -8.06 3.16
C VAL A 11 1.94 -7.05 3.46
N ALA A 12 3.17 -7.50 3.76
CA ALA A 12 4.31 -6.63 3.96
C ALA A 12 4.59 -5.78 2.70
N MET A 13 4.43 -6.35 1.52
CA MET A 13 4.56 -5.65 0.23
C MET A 13 3.44 -4.63 0.00
N ILE A 14 2.23 -4.84 0.53
CA ILE A 14 1.17 -3.82 0.52
C ILE A 14 1.53 -2.66 1.45
N HIS A 15 2.05 -2.94 2.64
CA HIS A 15 2.55 -1.88 3.54
C HIS A 15 3.69 -1.09 2.89
N LEU A 16 4.66 -1.79 2.29
CA LEU A 16 5.78 -1.17 1.58
C LEU A 16 5.31 -0.28 0.42
N PHE A 17 4.29 -0.74 -0.34
CA PHE A 17 3.65 0.08 -1.36
C PHE A 17 3.05 1.36 -0.77
N GLY A 18 2.29 1.23 0.33
CA GLY A 18 1.70 2.38 1.01
C GLY A 18 2.74 3.36 1.55
N ILE A 19 3.88 2.87 2.05
CA ILE A 19 5.00 3.71 2.53
C ILE A 19 5.65 4.43 1.35
N LYS A 20 5.99 3.68 0.28
CA LYS A 20 6.74 4.21 -0.87
C LYS A 20 5.98 5.29 -1.63
N TYR A 21 4.66 5.15 -1.76
CA TYR A 21 3.83 6.05 -2.58
C TYR A 21 2.87 6.90 -1.73
N ALA A 22 3.20 7.13 -0.45
CA ALA A 22 2.30 7.82 0.47
C ALA A 22 1.93 9.23 0.01
N SER A 23 2.89 9.97 -0.54
CA SER A 23 2.70 11.33 -1.04
C SER A 23 1.74 11.36 -2.23
N GLU A 24 1.93 10.45 -3.18
CA GLU A 24 1.10 10.31 -4.37
C GLU A 24 -0.32 9.86 -4.01
N ILE A 25 -0.45 8.89 -3.09
CA ILE A 25 -1.75 8.42 -2.61
C ILE A 25 -2.51 9.54 -1.87
N LYS A 26 -1.80 10.37 -1.08
CA LYS A 26 -2.41 11.50 -0.36
C LYS A 26 -2.75 12.68 -1.29
N GLY A 27 -2.02 12.87 -2.39
CA GLY A 27 -2.19 13.99 -3.32
C GLY A 27 -3.07 13.72 -4.53
N CYS A 28 -3.51 12.47 -4.76
CA CYS A 28 -4.37 12.12 -5.90
C CYS A 28 -5.87 12.31 -5.60
N ASN A 29 -6.69 12.31 -6.65
CA ASN A 29 -8.15 12.44 -6.56
C ASN A 29 -8.87 11.11 -6.27
N TYR A 30 -8.14 10.05 -5.95
CA TYR A 30 -8.70 8.71 -5.75
C TYR A 30 -8.65 8.32 -4.27
N SER A 31 -9.70 7.67 -3.80
CA SER A 31 -9.68 7.10 -2.47
C SER A 31 -8.77 5.87 -2.42
N LYS A 32 -8.29 5.51 -1.23
CA LYS A 32 -7.54 4.25 -1.02
C LYS A 32 -8.36 3.02 -1.41
N LYS A 33 -9.69 3.11 -1.30
CA LYS A 33 -10.61 2.07 -1.74
C LYS A 33 -10.59 1.92 -3.26
N ASP A 34 -10.64 3.03 -4.00
CA ASP A 34 -10.55 3.02 -5.47
C ASP A 34 -9.23 2.40 -5.93
N ILE A 35 -8.12 2.77 -5.28
CA ILE A 35 -6.79 2.22 -5.56
C ILE A 35 -6.78 0.70 -5.38
N ILE A 36 -7.31 0.19 -4.27
CA ILE A 36 -7.37 -1.26 -4.01
C ILE A 36 -8.28 -1.95 -5.02
N THR A 37 -9.48 -1.43 -5.26
CA THR A 37 -10.42 -2.00 -6.24
C THR A 37 -9.81 -2.07 -7.64
N GLN A 38 -9.15 -0.99 -8.07
CA GLN A 38 -8.53 -0.93 -9.40
C GLN A 38 -7.28 -1.82 -9.51
N SER A 39 -6.60 -2.12 -8.39
CA SER A 39 -5.43 -3.00 -8.37
C SER A 39 -5.76 -4.48 -8.60
N GLY A 40 -7.05 -4.87 -8.51
CA GLY A 40 -7.50 -6.25 -8.70
C GLY A 40 -7.21 -7.19 -7.52
N ILE A 41 -6.71 -6.67 -6.39
CA ILE A 41 -6.54 -7.46 -5.16
C ILE A 41 -7.78 -7.38 -4.28
N SER A 42 -7.86 -8.26 -3.28
CA SER A 42 -8.97 -8.27 -2.32
C SER A 42 -9.15 -6.91 -1.64
N THR A 43 -10.39 -6.43 -1.59
CA THR A 43 -10.77 -5.19 -0.86
C THR A 43 -10.49 -5.29 0.64
N SER A 44 -10.28 -6.49 1.18
CA SER A 44 -9.85 -6.70 2.57
C SER A 44 -8.51 -6.00 2.86
N TYR A 45 -7.67 -5.78 1.84
CA TYR A 45 -6.36 -5.14 1.98
C TYR A 45 -6.38 -3.61 2.10
N LEU A 46 -7.56 -2.99 2.11
CA LEU A 46 -7.71 -1.54 2.33
C LEU A 46 -7.09 -1.10 3.66
N THR A 47 -7.25 -1.91 4.71
CA THR A 47 -6.69 -1.63 6.03
C THR A 47 -5.17 -1.61 5.97
N GLU A 48 -4.58 -2.54 5.22
CA GLU A 48 -3.13 -2.73 5.10
C GLU A 48 -2.50 -1.58 4.31
N LEU A 49 -3.14 -1.14 3.22
CA LEU A 49 -2.72 0.05 2.50
C LEU A 49 -2.77 1.30 3.40
N THR A 50 -3.85 1.45 4.16
CA THR A 50 -4.03 2.60 5.06
C THR A 50 -2.94 2.64 6.14
N LYS A 51 -2.62 1.48 6.74
CA LYS A 51 -1.50 1.35 7.69
C LYS A 51 -0.16 1.71 7.05
N GLY A 52 0.10 1.23 5.82
CA GLY A 52 1.32 1.56 5.07
C GLY A 52 1.47 3.07 4.83
N VAL A 53 0.41 3.73 4.36
CA VAL A 53 0.41 5.18 4.12
C VAL A 53 0.64 5.98 5.41
N LYS A 54 0.09 5.51 6.55
CA LYS A 54 0.34 6.12 7.86
C LYS A 54 1.78 5.92 8.33
N LEU A 55 2.35 4.75 8.11
CA LEU A 55 3.75 4.45 8.48
C LEU A 55 4.75 5.37 7.78
N ALA A 56 4.44 5.89 6.59
CA ALA A 56 5.29 6.84 5.87
C ALA A 56 5.61 8.13 6.65
N GLU A 57 4.85 8.45 7.70
CA GLU A 57 5.15 9.57 8.60
C GLU A 57 6.32 9.27 9.55
N TYR A 58 6.68 8.01 9.74
CA TYR A 58 7.62 7.54 10.77
C TYR A 58 8.79 6.74 10.20
N VAL A 59 8.68 6.21 8.97
CA VAL A 59 9.70 5.32 8.39
C VAL A 59 9.96 5.63 6.92
N ILE A 60 11.16 5.27 6.47
CA ILE A 60 11.58 5.30 5.06
C ILE A 60 11.85 3.86 4.61
N PRO A 61 11.44 3.44 3.40
CA PRO A 61 11.77 2.13 2.85
C PRO A 61 13.29 1.89 2.85
N LYS A 62 13.70 0.67 3.20
CA LYS A 62 15.09 0.24 3.01
C LYS A 62 15.38 0.11 1.51
N ASN A 63 16.51 0.66 1.07
CA ASN A 63 17.02 0.57 -0.30
C ASN A 63 17.44 -0.87 -0.65
#